data_AF-A0AA35S3W5-F1
#
_entry.id   AF-A0AA35S3W5-F1
#
_cell.length_a   1.000
_cell.length_b   1.000
_cell.length_c   1.000
_cell.angle_alpha   90.00
_cell.angle_beta   90.00
_cell.angle_gamma   90.00
#
_symmetry.space_group_name_H-M   'P 1'
#
loop_
_entity.id
_entity.type
_entity.pdbx_description
1 polymer ?
#
loop_
_entity_poly.entity_id
_entity_poly.type
_entity_poly.pdbx_seq_one_letter_code
_entity_poly.pdbx_strand_id
1 'polypeptide(L)' 'MATGLTCHSFHTSHQSNIFSAKFLPQTGDCKAVSCAGIGSVEVSELSPYGDYVAHQFKCQSSITYQVSPC' A
#
# COMPACT_ATOMS: atom_id res chain seq x y z
N MET A 1 18.61 3.17 -17.57
CA MET A 1 17.39 3.74 -18.19
C MET A 1 16.20 2.93 -17.67
N ALA A 2 15.26 3.55 -16.97
CA ALA A 2 14.01 2.89 -16.62
C ALA A 2 13.16 2.78 -17.89
N THR A 3 12.82 1.57 -18.31
CA THR A 3 12.14 1.30 -19.59
C THR A 3 10.64 1.63 -19.56
N GLY A 4 10.12 2.12 -18.43
CA GLY A 4 8.67 2.37 -18.23
C GLY A 4 7.82 1.10 -18.22
N LEU A 5 8.44 -0.08 -18.26
CA LEU A 5 7.77 -1.37 -18.21
C LEU A 5 7.36 -1.70 -16.78
N THR A 6 6.09 -2.07 -16.58
CA THR A 6 5.58 -2.56 -15.30
C THR A 6 6.25 -3.89 -14.96
N CYS A 7 7.03 -3.93 -13.87
CA CYS A 7 7.67 -5.15 -13.39
C CYS A 7 6.76 -5.99 -12.49
N HIS A 8 5.88 -5.35 -11.72
CA HIS A 8 4.98 -5.99 -10.77
C HIS A 8 3.64 -5.27 -10.70
N SER A 9 2.56 -6.03 -10.56
CA SER A 9 1.20 -5.55 -10.30
C SER A 9 0.52 -6.51 -9.34
N PHE A 10 -0.11 -5.99 -8.29
CA PHE A 10 -0.79 -6.78 -7.27
C PHE A 10 -1.99 -6.00 -6.71
N HIS A 11 -2.95 -6.73 -6.15
CA HIS A 11 -4.10 -6.14 -5.48
C HIS A 11 -3.77 -5.88 -4.01
N THR A 12 -4.37 -4.85 -3.41
CA THR A 12 -4.30 -4.61 -1.96
C THR A 12 -5.67 -4.88 -1.34
N SER A 13 -5.72 -5.00 -0.02
CA SER A 13 -6.97 -5.15 0.74
C SER A 13 -7.65 -3.82 1.08
N HIS A 14 -7.10 -2.69 0.63
CA HIS A 14 -7.65 -1.37 0.90
C HIS A 14 -9.05 -1.19 0.30
N GLN A 15 -10.00 -0.74 1.12
CA GLN A 15 -11.38 -0.45 0.71
C GLN A 15 -11.58 1.01 0.24
N SER A 16 -10.50 1.77 0.17
CA SER A 16 -10.48 3.17 -0.25
C SER A 16 -9.20 3.45 -1.01
N ASN A 17 -9.13 4.59 -1.70
CA ASN A 17 -7.97 4.95 -2.49
C ASN A 17 -6.69 5.00 -1.65
N ILE A 18 -5.61 4.46 -2.21
CA ILE A 18 -4.26 4.57 -1.68
C ILE A 18 -3.77 5.99 -1.95
N PHE A 19 -3.30 6.68 -0.90
CA PHE A 19 -2.72 8.02 -1.02
C PHE A 19 -1.19 8.03 -0.85
N SER A 20 -0.62 6.95 -0.28
CA SER A 20 0.83 6.75 -0.25
C SER A 20 1.18 5.27 -0.25
N ALA A 21 2.26 4.93 -0.95
CA ALA A 21 2.89 3.61 -0.91
C ALA A 21 4.41 3.78 -0.97
N LYS A 22 5.15 2.95 -0.22
CA LYS A 22 6.62 3.02 -0.13
C LYS A 22 7.23 1.64 0.04
N PHE A 23 8.39 1.40 -0.56
CA PHE A 23 9.19 0.23 -0.26
C PHE A 23 9.82 0.33 1.14
N LEU A 24 9.86 -0.79 1.86
CA LEU A 24 10.53 -0.87 3.14
C LEU A 24 12.04 -0.95 2.95
N PRO A 25 12.83 -0.16 3.70
CA PRO A 25 14.28 -0.25 3.65
C PRO A 25 14.75 -1.63 4.09
N GLN A 26 15.89 -2.06 3.58
CA GLN A 26 16.53 -3.34 3.92
C GLN A 26 15.67 -4.58 3.58
N THR A 27 14.69 -4.46 2.69
CA THR A 27 13.87 -5.58 2.21
C THR A 27 14.17 -5.99 0.77
N GLY A 28 15.13 -5.33 0.11
CA GLY A 28 15.47 -5.59 -1.29
C GLY A 28 14.30 -5.27 -2.24
N ASP A 29 13.51 -4.26 -1.91
CA ASP A 29 12.27 -3.88 -2.61
C ASP A 29 11.20 -4.98 -2.65
N CYS A 30 11.33 -6.02 -1.82
CA CYS A 30 10.36 -7.12 -1.73
C CYS A 30 9.21 -6.83 -0.76
N LYS A 31 9.23 -5.73 -0.01
CA LYS A 31 8.12 -5.35 0.86
C LYS A 31 7.73 -3.90 0.64
N ALA A 32 6.43 -3.66 0.52
CA ALA A 32 5.87 -2.33 0.42
C ALA A 32 4.90 -2.08 1.58
N VAL A 33 4.80 -0.81 1.98
CA VAL A 33 3.76 -0.33 2.88
C VAL A 33 2.88 0.63 2.10
N SER A 34 1.58 0.38 2.10
CA SER A 34 0.56 1.28 1.54
C SER A 34 -0.38 1.76 2.63
N CYS A 35 -0.94 2.96 2.45
CA CYS A 35 -1.95 3.50 3.35
C CYS A 35 -3.11 4.15 2.57
N ALA A 36 -4.31 3.97 3.11
CA ALA A 36 -5.56 4.39 2.49
C ALA A 36 -6.50 5.12 3.45
N GLY A 37 -7.47 5.84 2.89
CA GLY A 37 -8.24 6.91 3.53
C GLY A 37 -8.98 6.54 4.82
N ILE A 38 -9.29 5.26 5.05
CA ILE A 38 -10.01 4.77 6.24
C ILE A 38 -9.09 4.45 7.43
N GLY A 39 -7.89 5.04 7.47
CA GLY A 39 -6.89 4.76 8.51
C GLY A 39 -6.31 3.35 8.43
N SER A 40 -6.35 2.72 7.25
CA SER A 40 -5.76 1.40 7.02
C SER A 40 -4.34 1.54 6.48
N VAL A 41 -3.40 0.84 7.11
CA VAL A 41 -2.02 0.65 6.66
C VAL A 41 -1.84 -0.82 6.34
N GLU A 42 -1.25 -1.15 5.21
CA GLU A 42 -1.02 -2.53 4.79
C GLU A 42 0.47 -2.72 4.51
N VAL A 43 1.05 -3.82 5.02
CA VAL A 43 2.36 -4.31 4.59
C VAL A 43 2.12 -5.44 3.59
N SER A 44 2.60 -5.28 2.37
CA SER A 44 2.48 -6.26 1.29
C SER A 44 3.86 -6.83 0.98
N GLU A 45 4.00 -8.16 1.04
CA GLU A 45 5.20 -8.87 0.59
C GLU A 45 5.06 -9.24 -0.89
N LEU A 46 5.98 -8.77 -1.72
CA LEU A 46 6.00 -8.96 -3.17
C LEU A 46 6.77 -10.23 -3.50
N SER A 47 6.07 -11.23 -4.02
CA SER A 47 6.74 -12.40 -4.59
C SER A 47 6.98 -12.24 -6.10
N PRO A 48 8.05 -12.83 -6.64
CA PRO A 48 8.29 -12.90 -8.08
C PRO A 48 7.18 -13.67 -8.83
N TYR A 49 6.37 -14.45 -8.12
CA TYR A 49 5.27 -15.25 -8.68
C TYR A 49 3.92 -14.51 -8.70
N GLY A 50 3.87 -13.26 -8.21
CA GLY A 50 2.65 -12.46 -8.17
C GLY A 50 1.75 -12.74 -6.97
N ASP A 51 2.10 -13.71 -6.12
CA ASP A 51 1.47 -13.90 -4.82
C ASP A 51 1.90 -12.79 -3.86
N TYR A 52 0.97 -12.35 -3.01
CA TYR A 52 1.24 -11.36 -1.98
C TYR A 52 0.59 -11.77 -0.66
N VAL A 53 1.29 -11.49 0.42
CA VAL A 53 0.75 -11.61 1.79
C VAL A 53 0.55 -10.21 2.32
N ALA A 54 -0.70 -9.87 2.61
CA ALA A 54 -1.09 -8.57 3.15
C ALA A 54 -1.28 -8.67 4.67
N HIS A 55 -0.60 -7.80 5.40
CA HIS A 55 -0.84 -7.57 6.82
C HIS A 55 -1.46 -6.20 7.02
N GLN A 56 -2.74 -6.16 7.40
CA GLN A 56 -3.48 -4.93 7.58
C GLN A 56 -3.46 -4.46 9.03
N PHE A 57 -3.19 -3.17 9.20
CA PHE A 57 -3.17 -2.45 10.45
C PHE A 57 -4.16 -1.31 10.37
N LYS A 58 -4.91 -1.07 11.45
CA LYS A 58 -5.79 0.08 11.55
C LYS A 58 -5.16 1.10 12.49
N CYS A 59 -4.67 2.20 11.94
CA CYS A 59 -4.02 3.25 12.73
C CYS A 59 -5.02 4.29 13.26
N GLN A 60 -6.18 4.42 12.61
CA GLN A 60 -7.19 5.41 12.97
C GLN A 60 -8.61 4.81 12.84
N SER A 61 -9.52 5.23 13.70
CA SER A 61 -10.94 4.83 13.65
C SER A 61 -11.78 5.70 12.70
N SER A 62 -11.23 6.80 12.21
CA SER A 62 -11.87 7.78 11.32
C SER A 62 -11.12 7.91 9.99
N ILE A 63 -11.70 8.63 9.04
CA ILE A 63 -11.03 8.92 7.76
C ILE A 63 -9.86 9.90 7.97
N THR A 64 -8.73 9.65 7.31
CA THR A 64 -7.48 10.42 7.48
C THR A 64 -7.55 11.82 6.86
N TYR A 65 -8.40 12.01 5.85
CA TYR A 65 -8.59 13.29 5.16
C TYR A 65 -10.07 13.67 5.12
N GLN A 66 -10.66 13.95 6.28
CA GLN A 66 -11.99 14.54 6.31
C GLN A 66 -11.88 16.01 5.90
N VAL A 67 -12.31 16.32 4.66
CA VAL A 67 -12.58 17.70 4.27
C VAL A 67 -13.99 18.02 4.71
N SER A 68 -14.14 18.79 5.79
CA SER A 68 -15.45 19.30 6.19
C SER A 68 -15.96 20.28 5.13
N PRO A 69 -17.23 20.20 4.71
CA PRO A 69 -17.84 21.24 3.89
C PRO A 69 -17.74 22.60 4.61
N CYS A 70 -17.49 23.66 3.84
CA CYS A 70 -17.55 25.04 4.33
C CYS A 70 -19.01 25.42 4.63
#